data_AF-A0A0M2CVS7-F1
#
_entry.id   AF-A0A0M2CVS7-F1
#
_cell.length_a   1.000
_cell.length_b   1.000
_cell.length_c   1.000
_cell.angle_alpha   90.00
_cell.angle_beta   90.00
_cell.angle_gamma   90.00
#
_symmetry.space_group_name_H-M   'P 1'
#
loop_
_entity.id
_entity.type
_entity.pdbx_description
1 polymer ?
#
loop_
_entity_poly.entity_id
_entity_poly.type
_entity_poly.pdbx_seq_one_letter_code
_entity_poly.pdbx_strand_id
1 'polypeptide(L)'
;MTVNETLGAWSELFMLLAAMTYLVAFVAFAWDVASHSKTLRGAEGSGERELVGAAAGASAATSGDAAEPADSRAGHGAGHRGRGYRTSARSALSGHVADEEMRYTGERRPAARVAVAVMVLGFAVHAAAVLSRAFAAGRVPWGNMYEFCTTGALVVAGVFLLALLARDLRFVGSLVSGLVVIMLCAATIGFPTPVGPLQPALQSWWLVIHVSIAVAASGIFTITFAMAVLQLLQARREQIILSGERPGAEFLAMVPSSQALENLSFRLNAVGFAFWTFTLAAGAIWAEQAWGRYWGWDTKEVWTFVIWVVYAAYMHARATRGWTGNRSAWLSIVGYLCVIFNFTVVNTVFPGLHSYSGV
;
A
#
# COMPACT_ATOMS: atom_id res chain seq x y z
N MET A 1 36.29 -10.99 9.16
CA MET A 1 36.62 -11.05 7.70
C MET A 1 36.86 -9.64 7.23
N THR A 2 37.87 -9.43 6.39
CA THR A 2 38.10 -8.14 5.72
C THR A 2 36.96 -7.87 4.74
N VAL A 3 36.44 -6.64 4.75
CA VAL A 3 35.36 -6.22 3.84
C VAL A 3 35.82 -6.34 2.39
N ASN A 4 35.02 -6.95 1.52
CA ASN A 4 35.33 -7.02 0.09
C ASN A 4 34.85 -5.74 -0.62
N GLU A 5 35.76 -4.80 -0.81
CA GLU A 5 35.48 -3.48 -1.39
C GLU A 5 34.95 -3.56 -2.83
N THR A 6 35.43 -4.51 -3.64
CA THR A 6 34.97 -4.72 -5.02
C THR A 6 33.49 -5.12 -5.07
N LEU A 7 33.08 -6.06 -4.22
CA LEU A 7 31.67 -6.44 -4.09
C LEU A 7 30.82 -5.30 -3.52
N GLY A 8 31.38 -4.47 -2.64
CA GLY A 8 30.77 -3.24 -2.16
C GLY A 8 30.46 -2.26 -3.29
N ALA A 9 31.43 -2.00 -4.16
CA ALA A 9 31.25 -1.11 -5.32
C ALA A 9 30.21 -1.65 -6.32
N TRP A 10 30.20 -2.97 -6.58
CA TRP A 10 29.17 -3.60 -7.42
C TRP A 10 27.77 -3.47 -6.81
N SER A 11 27.66 -3.61 -5.48
CA SER A 11 26.39 -3.40 -4.78
C SER A 11 25.86 -1.99 -5.03
N GLU A 12 26.69 -0.95 -4.91
CA GLU A 12 26.28 0.44 -5.14
C GLU A 12 25.85 0.68 -6.59
N LEU A 13 26.56 0.11 -7.57
CA LEU A 13 26.17 0.17 -8.98
C LEU A 13 24.83 -0.51 -9.23
N PHE A 14 24.61 -1.70 -8.67
CA PHE A 14 23.33 -2.39 -8.76
C PHE A 14 22.20 -1.63 -8.06
N MET A 15 22.46 -0.94 -6.94
CA MET A 15 21.47 -0.07 -6.28
C MET A 15 21.04 1.08 -7.19
N LEU A 16 21.98 1.71 -7.89
CA LEU A 16 21.66 2.79 -8.84
C LEU A 16 20.85 2.26 -10.04
N LEU A 17 21.25 1.12 -10.61
CA LEU A 17 20.50 0.47 -11.68
C LEU A 17 19.08 0.06 -11.23
N ALA A 18 18.94 -0.46 -10.01
CA ALA A 18 17.65 -0.77 -9.42
C ALA A 18 16.79 0.49 -9.29
N ALA A 19 17.33 1.59 -8.76
CA ALA A 19 16.61 2.85 -8.61
C ALA A 19 16.09 3.39 -9.96
N MET A 20 16.94 3.37 -11.00
CA MET A 20 16.54 3.74 -12.36
C MET A 20 15.45 2.81 -12.91
N THR A 21 15.58 1.51 -12.69
CA THR A 21 14.59 0.52 -13.16
C THR A 21 13.25 0.70 -12.45
N TYR A 22 13.24 0.95 -11.14
CA TYR A 22 12.02 1.26 -10.41
C TYR A 22 11.39 2.59 -10.83
N LEU A 23 12.19 3.58 -11.20
CA LEU A 23 11.68 4.83 -11.78
C LEU A 23 10.96 4.57 -13.12
N VAL A 24 11.52 3.72 -13.98
CA VAL A 24 10.85 3.30 -15.21
C VAL A 24 9.56 2.53 -14.90
N ALA A 25 9.57 1.64 -13.91
CA ALA A 25 8.36 0.95 -13.45
C ALA A 25 7.30 1.93 -12.95
N PHE A 26 7.69 2.94 -12.17
CA PHE A 26 6.82 4.01 -11.68
C PHE A 26 6.16 4.77 -12.83
N VAL A 27 6.95 5.22 -13.80
CA VAL A 27 6.44 5.91 -14.99
C VAL A 27 5.50 5.00 -15.79
N ALA A 28 5.84 3.72 -15.94
CA ALA A 28 5.00 2.76 -16.65
C ALA A 28 3.65 2.50 -15.94
N PHE A 29 3.64 2.37 -14.61
CA PHE A 29 2.39 2.27 -13.83
C PHE A 29 1.58 3.56 -13.91
N ALA A 30 2.21 4.73 -13.79
CA ALA A 30 1.53 6.01 -13.92
C ALA A 30 0.93 6.20 -15.32
N TRP A 31 1.67 5.78 -16.37
CA TRP A 31 1.20 5.80 -17.74
C TRP A 31 0.04 4.83 -17.99
N ASP A 32 0.10 3.62 -17.45
CA ASP A 32 -0.98 2.63 -17.53
C ASP A 32 -2.29 3.19 -16.93
N VAL A 33 -2.18 3.84 -15.76
CA VAL A 33 -3.30 4.52 -15.10
C VAL A 33 -3.83 5.69 -15.95
N ALA A 34 -2.96 6.53 -16.50
CA ALA A 34 -3.37 7.69 -17.30
C ALA A 34 -3.94 7.32 -18.68
N SER A 35 -3.38 6.30 -19.33
CA SER A 35 -3.81 5.85 -20.66
C SER A 35 -5.16 5.16 -20.61
N HIS A 36 -5.39 4.28 -19.63
CA HIS A 36 -6.66 3.58 -19.50
C HIS A 36 -7.79 4.54 -19.07
N SER A 37 -7.47 5.61 -18.31
CA SER A 37 -8.43 6.67 -17.98
C SER A 37 -9.04 7.29 -19.24
N LYS A 38 -8.20 7.54 -20.26
CA LYS A 38 -8.64 8.12 -21.54
C LYS A 38 -9.50 7.17 -22.37
N THR A 39 -9.21 5.87 -22.36
CA THR A 39 -10.04 4.88 -23.07
C THR A 39 -11.41 4.73 -22.44
N LEU A 40 -11.51 4.77 -21.10
CA LEU A 40 -12.82 4.81 -20.42
C LEU A 40 -13.63 6.05 -20.81
N ARG A 41 -13.00 7.23 -20.84
CA ARG A 41 -13.65 8.49 -21.29
C ARG A 41 -14.18 8.40 -22.72
N GLY A 42 -13.44 7.74 -23.61
CA GLY A 42 -13.86 7.49 -24.98
C GLY A 42 -15.08 6.57 -25.06
N ALA A 43 -15.06 5.49 -24.28
CA ALA A 43 -16.14 4.50 -24.21
C ALA A 43 -17.43 5.04 -23.59
N GLU A 44 -17.33 5.78 -22.48
CA GLU A 44 -18.47 6.46 -21.84
C GLU A 44 -19.07 7.52 -22.78
N GLY A 45 -18.24 8.30 -23.46
CA GLY A 45 -18.69 9.29 -24.44
C GLY A 45 -19.35 8.67 -25.68
N SER A 46 -18.92 7.50 -26.13
CA SER A 46 -19.59 6.75 -27.22
C SER A 46 -20.90 6.11 -26.75
N GLY A 47 -20.94 5.55 -25.54
CA GLY A 47 -22.15 4.95 -24.97
C GLY A 47 -23.23 5.99 -24.69
N GLU A 48 -22.87 7.17 -24.19
CA GLU A 48 -23.81 8.28 -24.00
C GLU A 48 -24.36 8.77 -25.35
N ARG A 49 -23.55 8.80 -26.42
CA ARG A 49 -24.02 9.12 -27.78
C ARG A 49 -24.93 8.04 -28.37
N GLU A 50 -24.64 6.78 -28.12
CA GLU A 50 -25.44 5.64 -28.58
C GLU A 50 -26.79 5.58 -27.84
N LEU A 51 -26.79 5.81 -26.52
CA LEU A 51 -28.01 5.90 -25.71
C LEU A 51 -28.85 7.14 -26.07
N VAL A 52 -28.23 8.28 -26.35
CA VAL A 52 -28.94 9.47 -26.85
C VAL A 52 -29.49 9.22 -28.26
N GLY A 53 -28.77 8.50 -29.12
CA GLY A 53 -29.26 8.06 -30.44
C GLY A 53 -30.43 7.07 -30.34
N ALA A 54 -30.36 6.11 -29.41
CA ALA A 54 -31.42 5.14 -29.14
C ALA A 54 -32.64 5.78 -28.48
N ALA A 55 -32.46 6.74 -27.57
CA ALA A 55 -33.55 7.51 -26.96
C ALA A 55 -34.21 8.46 -27.97
N ALA A 56 -33.44 9.08 -28.87
CA ALA A 56 -33.97 9.84 -30.00
C ALA A 56 -34.76 8.94 -30.97
N GLY A 57 -34.33 7.69 -31.16
CA GLY A 57 -35.08 6.67 -31.93
C GLY A 57 -36.35 6.16 -31.21
N ALA A 58 -36.31 6.02 -29.89
CA ALA A 58 -37.44 5.54 -29.08
C ALA A 58 -38.50 6.63 -28.84
N SER A 59 -38.11 7.91 -28.79
CA SER A 59 -39.03 9.05 -28.70
C SER A 59 -39.89 9.22 -29.96
N ALA A 60 -39.53 8.60 -31.10
CA ALA A 60 -40.35 8.55 -32.29
C ALA A 60 -41.42 7.41 -32.27
N ALA A 61 -41.35 6.49 -31.30
CA ALA A 61 -42.14 5.26 -31.29
C ALA A 61 -43.14 5.12 -30.13
N THR A 62 -43.27 6.12 -29.24
CA THR A 62 -44.13 5.99 -28.04
C THR A 62 -44.98 7.24 -27.79
N SER A 63 -45.96 7.45 -28.67
CA SER A 63 -47.19 8.17 -28.35
C SER A 63 -48.31 7.14 -28.22
N GLY A 64 -48.59 6.68 -26.99
CA GLY A 64 -49.65 5.69 -26.79
C GLY A 64 -49.75 5.16 -25.37
N ASP A 65 -50.61 5.82 -24.62
CA ASP A 65 -51.48 5.28 -23.57
C ASP A 65 -51.11 5.35 -22.08
N ALA A 66 -52.18 5.56 -21.33
CA ALA A 66 -52.26 6.22 -20.04
C ALA A 66 -52.34 5.28 -18.82
N ALA A 67 -52.35 5.92 -17.66
CA ALA A 67 -52.21 5.44 -16.29
C ALA A 67 -53.27 4.43 -15.78
N GLU A 68 -52.86 3.61 -14.80
CA GLU A 68 -53.70 3.22 -13.66
C GLU A 68 -52.88 3.11 -12.35
N PRO A 69 -53.48 3.37 -11.17
CA PRO A 69 -52.79 3.40 -9.87
C PRO A 69 -52.97 2.09 -9.08
N ALA A 70 -51.94 1.66 -8.35
CA ALA A 70 -52.05 0.54 -7.41
C ALA A 70 -51.63 0.95 -5.98
N ASP A 71 -52.56 0.68 -5.07
CA ASP A 71 -52.55 0.88 -3.62
C ASP A 71 -51.58 -0.10 -2.91
N SER A 72 -50.95 0.33 -1.82
CA SER A 72 -50.51 -0.59 -0.75
C SER A 72 -50.21 0.15 0.56
N ARG A 73 -50.99 -0.20 1.60
CA ARG A 73 -50.73 0.09 3.01
C ARG A 73 -50.05 -1.10 3.71
N ALA A 74 -49.22 -0.72 4.69
CA ALA A 74 -48.79 -1.45 5.91
C ALA A 74 -47.54 -2.36 5.87
N GLY A 75 -46.59 -2.03 6.78
CA GLY A 75 -45.46 -2.88 7.18
C GLY A 75 -44.29 -2.10 7.80
N HIS A 76 -44.37 -1.77 9.09
CA HIS A 76 -43.29 -1.14 9.88
C HIS A 76 -42.20 -2.15 10.27
N GLY A 77 -40.94 -1.73 10.23
CA GLY A 77 -39.80 -2.43 10.83
C GLY A 77 -38.53 -2.26 10.00
N ALA A 78 -37.53 -1.54 10.53
CA ALA A 78 -36.30 -1.12 9.87
C ALA A 78 -35.63 -2.20 8.98
N GLY A 79 -35.87 -2.18 7.66
CA GLY A 79 -35.33 -3.21 6.76
C GLY A 79 -35.41 -2.96 5.26
N HIS A 80 -36.24 -2.02 4.80
CA HIS A 80 -36.45 -1.82 3.35
C HIS A 80 -35.81 -0.54 2.78
N ARG A 81 -35.76 0.57 3.53
CA ARG A 81 -35.16 1.84 3.05
C ARG A 81 -33.63 1.81 3.00
N GLY A 82 -32.96 1.22 3.99
CA GLY A 82 -31.50 1.06 3.98
C GLY A 82 -31.01 0.00 2.99
N ARG A 83 -31.82 -1.04 2.74
CA ARG A 83 -31.55 -2.05 1.72
C ARG A 83 -31.82 -1.49 0.32
N GLY A 84 -32.92 -0.77 0.13
CA GLY A 84 -33.27 -0.07 -1.10
C GLY A 84 -32.25 1.01 -1.50
N TYR A 85 -31.80 1.84 -0.55
CA TYR A 85 -30.73 2.82 -0.79
C TYR A 85 -29.39 2.15 -1.10
N ARG A 86 -29.03 1.06 -0.41
CA ARG A 86 -27.80 0.30 -0.71
C ARG A 86 -27.88 -0.40 -2.07
N THR A 87 -29.05 -0.90 -2.46
CA THR A 87 -29.28 -1.51 -3.78
C THR A 87 -29.28 -0.44 -4.88
N SER A 88 -29.90 0.72 -4.67
CA SER A 88 -29.91 1.82 -5.65
C SER A 88 -28.52 2.45 -5.78
N ALA A 89 -27.80 2.65 -4.67
CA ALA A 89 -26.42 3.12 -4.68
C ALA A 89 -25.48 2.11 -5.35
N ARG A 90 -25.63 0.81 -5.06
CA ARG A 90 -24.86 -0.24 -5.74
C ARG A 90 -25.18 -0.32 -7.23
N SER A 91 -26.44 -0.15 -7.62
CA SER A 91 -26.85 -0.05 -9.03
C SER A 91 -26.29 1.19 -9.72
N ALA A 92 -26.26 2.34 -9.04
CA ALA A 92 -25.72 3.60 -9.58
C ALA A 92 -24.19 3.55 -9.73
N LEU A 93 -23.51 2.86 -8.81
CA LEU A 93 -22.06 2.66 -8.86
C LEU A 93 -21.64 1.52 -9.79
N SER A 94 -22.55 0.60 -10.11
CA SER A 94 -22.33 -0.48 -11.08
C SER A 94 -22.00 0.13 -12.45
N GLY A 95 -20.81 -0.18 -12.98
CA GLY A 95 -20.28 0.40 -14.22
C GLY A 95 -19.29 1.56 -14.04
N HIS A 96 -19.24 2.20 -12.87
CA HIS A 96 -18.35 3.36 -12.60
C HIS A 96 -17.10 3.01 -11.77
N VAL A 97 -17.08 1.83 -11.16
CA VAL A 97 -16.02 1.36 -10.25
C VAL A 97 -15.67 -0.09 -10.56
N ALA A 98 -14.42 -0.49 -10.29
CA ALA A 98 -13.99 -1.87 -10.48
C ALA A 98 -14.67 -2.82 -9.46
N ASP A 99 -14.78 -4.09 -9.84
CA ASP A 99 -15.49 -5.13 -9.09
C ASP A 99 -14.94 -5.35 -7.66
N GLU A 100 -15.83 -5.75 -6.73
CA GLU A 100 -15.54 -6.05 -5.32
C GLU A 100 -14.49 -7.16 -5.17
N GLU A 101 -14.36 -8.06 -6.16
CA GLU A 101 -13.34 -9.11 -6.16
C GLU A 101 -11.91 -8.62 -6.49
N MET A 102 -11.76 -7.35 -6.90
CA MET A 102 -10.49 -6.78 -7.39
C MET A 102 -9.89 -7.58 -8.57
N ARG A 103 -10.76 -8.23 -9.35
CA ARG A 103 -10.40 -8.88 -10.61
C ARG A 103 -10.78 -7.93 -11.72
N TYR A 104 -9.79 -7.33 -12.38
CA TYR A 104 -10.05 -6.53 -13.57
C TYR A 104 -10.60 -7.43 -14.67
N THR A 105 -11.79 -7.07 -15.17
CA THR A 105 -12.49 -7.77 -16.25
C THR A 105 -11.67 -7.75 -17.53
N GLY A 106 -11.49 -8.93 -18.16
CA GLY A 106 -11.42 -9.20 -19.61
C GLY A 106 -10.39 -8.50 -20.53
N GLU A 107 -10.06 -7.23 -20.34
CA GLU A 107 -9.29 -6.45 -21.31
C GLU A 107 -7.77 -6.64 -21.14
N ARG A 108 -7.09 -6.81 -22.27
CA ARG A 108 -5.63 -6.95 -22.31
C ARG A 108 -5.00 -5.59 -21.98
N ARG A 109 -4.35 -5.48 -20.82
CA ARG A 109 -3.58 -4.29 -20.40
C ARG A 109 -2.07 -4.49 -20.63
N PRO A 110 -1.55 -4.27 -21.85
CA PRO A 110 -0.13 -4.52 -22.15
C PRO A 110 0.78 -3.60 -21.34
N ALA A 111 0.39 -2.32 -21.13
CA ALA A 111 1.16 -1.37 -20.34
C ALA A 111 1.34 -1.83 -18.88
N ALA A 112 0.26 -2.29 -18.23
CA ALA A 112 0.33 -2.86 -16.88
C ALA A 112 1.24 -4.10 -16.81
N ARG A 113 1.24 -4.97 -17.83
CA ARG A 113 2.13 -6.15 -17.88
C ARG A 113 3.59 -5.75 -18.03
N VAL A 114 3.88 -4.77 -18.89
CA VAL A 114 5.22 -4.20 -19.02
C VAL A 114 5.67 -3.57 -17.70
N ALA A 115 4.81 -2.79 -17.04
CA ALA A 115 5.13 -2.20 -15.73
C ALA A 115 5.48 -3.26 -14.68
N VAL A 116 4.71 -4.36 -14.62
CA VAL A 116 5.01 -5.50 -13.73
C VAL A 116 6.32 -6.20 -14.13
N ALA A 117 6.58 -6.40 -15.42
CA ALA A 117 7.84 -7.02 -15.88
C ALA A 117 9.06 -6.17 -15.51
N VAL A 118 8.98 -4.85 -15.69
CA VAL A 118 10.03 -3.91 -15.26
C VAL A 118 10.16 -3.89 -13.74
N MET A 119 9.06 -3.97 -12.99
CA MET A 119 9.08 -4.08 -11.52
C MET A 119 9.79 -5.36 -11.05
N VAL A 120 9.54 -6.50 -11.70
CA VAL A 120 10.22 -7.78 -11.42
C VAL A 120 11.71 -7.70 -11.75
N LEU A 121 12.06 -7.08 -12.88
CA LEU A 121 13.47 -6.85 -13.24
C LEU A 121 14.16 -5.95 -12.20
N GLY A 122 13.52 -4.84 -11.82
CA GLY A 122 14.02 -3.94 -10.79
C GLY A 122 14.22 -4.65 -9.45
N PHE A 123 13.28 -5.51 -9.07
CA PHE A 123 13.40 -6.36 -7.89
C PHE A 123 14.57 -7.35 -7.98
N ALA A 124 14.78 -7.99 -9.12
CA ALA A 124 15.91 -8.91 -9.31
C ALA A 124 17.26 -8.20 -9.19
N VAL A 125 17.40 -7.04 -9.84
CA VAL A 125 18.62 -6.21 -9.77
C VAL A 125 18.84 -5.70 -8.35
N HIS A 126 17.77 -5.25 -7.67
CA HIS A 126 17.84 -4.78 -6.29
C HIS A 126 18.21 -5.91 -5.31
N ALA A 127 17.66 -7.11 -5.50
CA ALA A 127 18.02 -8.29 -4.70
C ALA A 127 19.49 -8.63 -4.89
N ALA A 128 20.01 -8.60 -6.13
CA ALA A 128 21.44 -8.77 -6.40
C ALA A 128 22.27 -7.70 -5.66
N ALA A 129 21.84 -6.44 -5.66
CA ALA A 129 22.52 -5.36 -4.95
C ALA A 129 22.64 -5.62 -3.43
N VAL A 130 21.52 -6.00 -2.77
CA VAL A 130 21.48 -6.32 -1.34
C VAL A 130 22.33 -7.55 -1.02
N LEU A 131 22.24 -8.60 -1.84
CA LEU A 131 23.01 -9.83 -1.66
C LEU A 131 24.52 -9.60 -1.85
N SER A 132 24.93 -8.85 -2.87
CA SER A 132 26.32 -8.44 -3.06
C SER A 132 26.85 -7.70 -1.84
N ARG A 133 26.04 -6.82 -1.24
CA ARG A 133 26.40 -6.12 0.01
C ARG A 133 26.55 -7.08 1.19
N ALA A 134 25.63 -8.04 1.31
CA ALA A 134 25.66 -9.04 2.37
C ALA A 134 26.93 -9.90 2.29
N PHE A 135 27.28 -10.35 1.08
CA PHE A 135 28.51 -11.11 0.85
C PHE A 135 29.77 -10.26 1.04
N ALA A 136 29.75 -8.98 0.64
CA ALA A 136 30.87 -8.06 0.85
C ALA A 136 31.19 -7.88 2.34
N ALA A 137 30.15 -7.81 3.17
CA ALA A 137 30.27 -7.62 4.62
C ALA A 137 30.42 -8.94 5.40
N GLY A 138 30.07 -10.09 4.80
CA GLY A 138 30.00 -11.40 5.47
C GLY A 138 28.86 -11.48 6.51
N ARG A 139 27.80 -10.70 6.32
CA ARG A 139 26.69 -10.54 7.29
C ARG A 139 25.43 -10.02 6.61
N VAL A 140 24.31 -10.02 7.32
CA VAL A 140 23.10 -9.37 6.83
C VAL A 140 23.27 -7.83 6.82
N PRO A 141 22.88 -7.13 5.73
CA PRO A 141 23.08 -5.70 5.59
C PRO A 141 21.96 -4.92 6.30
N TRP A 142 22.01 -4.86 7.63
CA TRP A 142 21.10 -4.08 8.51
C TRP A 142 21.85 -3.25 9.56
N GLY A 143 23.06 -2.81 9.24
CA GLY A 143 23.95 -2.14 10.18
C GLY A 143 23.77 -0.63 10.29
N ASN A 144 23.12 0.01 9.32
CA ASN A 144 22.99 1.46 9.21
C ASN A 144 21.77 1.86 8.36
N MET A 145 21.44 3.16 8.31
CA MET A 145 20.28 3.66 7.57
C MET A 145 20.32 3.38 6.07
N TYR A 146 21.50 3.37 5.42
CA TYR A 146 21.61 2.95 4.01
C TYR A 146 21.06 1.53 3.81
N GLU A 147 21.56 0.62 4.64
CA GLU A 147 21.25 -0.80 4.64
C GLU A 147 19.79 -1.08 5.01
N PHE A 148 19.23 -0.32 5.96
CA PHE A 148 17.81 -0.38 6.31
C PHE A 148 16.91 0.15 5.20
N CYS A 149 17.22 1.29 4.59
CA CYS A 149 16.44 1.88 3.51
C CYS A 149 16.43 0.98 2.27
N THR A 150 17.58 0.47 1.86
CA THR A 150 17.70 -0.42 0.69
C THR A 150 16.99 -1.75 0.92
N THR A 151 17.30 -2.46 2.02
CA THR A 151 16.65 -3.74 2.30
C THR A 151 15.16 -3.59 2.58
N GLY A 152 14.75 -2.50 3.25
CA GLY A 152 13.35 -2.17 3.45
C GLY A 152 12.59 -1.96 2.14
N ALA A 153 13.18 -1.20 1.21
CA ALA A 153 12.63 -0.99 -0.12
C ALA A 153 12.51 -2.30 -0.92
N LEU A 154 13.50 -3.20 -0.80
CA LEU A 154 13.45 -4.53 -1.42
C LEU A 154 12.26 -5.34 -0.89
N VAL A 155 12.07 -5.37 0.43
CA VAL A 155 10.95 -6.11 1.02
C VAL A 155 9.61 -5.49 0.65
N VAL A 156 9.46 -4.16 0.66
CA VAL A 156 8.24 -3.49 0.20
C VAL A 156 7.89 -3.91 -1.25
N ALA A 157 8.87 -3.88 -2.15
CA ALA A 157 8.68 -4.35 -3.53
C ALA A 157 8.32 -5.84 -3.59
N GLY A 158 8.98 -6.68 -2.78
CA GLY A 158 8.71 -8.11 -2.69
C GLY A 158 7.30 -8.44 -2.19
N VAL A 159 6.86 -7.80 -1.10
CA VAL A 159 5.50 -7.95 -0.55
C VAL A 159 4.46 -7.53 -1.59
N PHE A 160 4.72 -6.44 -2.33
CA PHE A 160 3.83 -6.02 -3.41
C PHE A 160 3.76 -7.06 -4.55
N LEU A 161 4.90 -7.58 -5.00
CA LEU A 161 4.94 -8.64 -6.03
C LEU A 161 4.23 -9.92 -5.55
N LEU A 162 4.40 -10.32 -4.30
CA LEU A 162 3.68 -11.45 -3.71
C LEU A 162 2.17 -11.18 -3.63
N ALA A 163 1.77 -9.96 -3.26
CA ALA A 163 0.37 -9.56 -3.24
C ALA A 163 -0.26 -9.61 -4.65
N LEU A 164 0.50 -9.28 -5.69
CA LEU A 164 0.09 -9.39 -7.10
C LEU A 164 -0.20 -10.85 -7.53
N LEU A 165 0.40 -11.84 -6.88
CA LEU A 165 0.10 -13.27 -7.14
C LEU A 165 -1.29 -13.65 -6.63
N ALA A 166 -1.75 -13.01 -5.55
CA ALA A 166 -3.03 -13.32 -4.92
C ALA A 166 -4.19 -12.45 -5.44
N ARG A 167 -3.92 -11.17 -5.74
CA ARG A 167 -4.91 -10.16 -6.15
C ARG A 167 -4.32 -9.21 -7.18
N ASP A 168 -5.12 -8.74 -8.14
CA ASP A 168 -4.66 -7.76 -9.12
C ASP A 168 -4.62 -6.35 -8.50
N LEU A 169 -3.51 -6.03 -7.83
CA LEU A 169 -3.26 -4.74 -7.17
C LEU A 169 -2.43 -3.79 -8.03
N ARG A 170 -2.43 -3.94 -9.36
CA ARG A 170 -1.56 -3.14 -10.26
C ARG A 170 -1.79 -1.63 -10.15
N PHE A 171 -3.01 -1.21 -9.81
CA PHE A 171 -3.34 0.21 -9.55
C PHE A 171 -2.57 0.79 -8.35
N VAL A 172 -2.16 -0.04 -7.39
CA VAL A 172 -1.32 0.34 -6.24
C VAL A 172 0.17 0.42 -6.64
N GLY A 173 0.53 -0.13 -7.80
CA GLY A 173 1.91 -0.26 -8.26
C GLY A 173 2.64 1.07 -8.44
N SER A 174 1.95 2.14 -8.85
CA SER A 174 2.54 3.48 -8.95
C SER A 174 2.93 4.04 -7.58
N LEU A 175 2.07 3.90 -6.58
CA LEU A 175 2.36 4.39 -5.22
C LEU A 175 3.52 3.59 -4.60
N VAL A 176 3.51 2.26 -4.75
CA VAL A 176 4.57 1.40 -4.21
C VAL A 176 5.92 1.65 -4.90
N SER A 177 5.96 1.67 -6.24
CA SER A 177 7.20 1.94 -6.98
C SER A 177 7.74 3.34 -6.69
N GLY A 178 6.86 4.35 -6.57
CA GLY A 178 7.26 5.70 -6.17
C GLY A 178 7.89 5.73 -4.77
N LEU A 179 7.30 5.03 -3.80
CA LEU A 179 7.89 4.92 -2.46
C LEU A 179 9.25 4.21 -2.50
N VAL A 180 9.38 3.10 -3.24
CA VAL A 180 10.65 2.37 -3.38
C VAL A 180 11.74 3.27 -3.98
N VAL A 181 11.41 4.06 -5.00
CA VAL A 181 12.34 5.05 -5.58
C VAL A 181 12.75 6.07 -4.51
N ILE A 182 11.81 6.63 -3.75
CA ILE A 182 12.11 7.59 -2.67
C ILE A 182 13.03 6.97 -1.62
N MET A 183 12.79 5.72 -1.22
CA MET A 183 13.64 5.02 -0.24
C MET A 183 15.06 4.78 -0.78
N LEU A 184 15.20 4.43 -2.06
CA LEU A 184 16.52 4.27 -2.70
C LEU A 184 17.25 5.61 -2.86
N CYS A 185 16.54 6.68 -3.22
CA CYS A 185 17.10 8.02 -3.24
C CYS A 185 17.53 8.47 -1.84
N ALA A 186 16.71 8.21 -0.80
CA ALA A 186 17.05 8.52 0.58
C ALA A 186 18.30 7.75 1.05
N ALA A 187 18.43 6.47 0.68
CA ALA A 187 19.63 5.70 0.98
C ALA A 187 20.88 6.32 0.33
N THR A 188 20.83 6.56 -0.98
CA THR A 188 22.01 6.99 -1.76
C THR A 188 22.40 8.45 -1.51
N ILE A 189 21.43 9.35 -1.35
CA ILE A 189 21.68 10.80 -1.19
C ILE A 189 21.72 11.19 0.29
N GLY A 190 20.80 10.65 1.09
CA GLY A 190 20.63 11.04 2.49
C GLY A 190 21.56 10.30 3.45
N PHE A 191 21.86 9.03 3.18
CA PHE A 191 22.63 8.18 4.10
C PHE A 191 23.76 7.40 3.40
N PRO A 192 24.61 8.00 2.55
CA PRO A 192 25.68 7.27 1.86
C PRO A 192 26.69 6.72 2.88
N THR A 193 26.59 5.43 3.18
CA THR A 193 27.41 4.77 4.20
C THR A 193 28.18 3.61 3.55
N PRO A 194 29.53 3.59 3.63
CA PRO A 194 30.33 2.47 3.12
C PRO A 194 30.00 1.15 3.82
N VAL A 195 30.38 0.04 3.18
CA VAL A 195 30.26 -1.28 3.81
C VAL A 195 31.24 -1.38 4.98
N GLY A 196 30.75 -1.77 6.15
CA GLY A 196 31.56 -1.87 7.37
C GLY A 196 31.13 -2.99 8.32
N PRO A 197 31.90 -3.23 9.39
CA PRO A 197 31.55 -4.22 10.42
C PRO A 197 30.30 -3.80 11.22
N LEU A 198 29.59 -4.76 11.82
CA LEU A 198 28.47 -4.47 12.73
C LEU A 198 28.99 -3.98 14.08
N GLN A 199 28.23 -3.07 14.67
CA GLN A 199 28.34 -2.79 16.10
C GLN A 199 28.07 -4.08 16.92
N PRO A 200 28.79 -4.32 18.03
CA PRO A 200 28.67 -5.57 18.79
C PRO A 200 27.23 -5.92 19.21
N ALA A 201 26.42 -4.92 19.57
CA ALA A 201 25.02 -5.11 19.97
C ALA A 201 24.12 -5.67 18.84
N LEU A 202 24.55 -5.57 17.58
CA LEU A 202 23.81 -6.04 16.40
C LEU A 202 24.12 -7.50 16.02
N GLN A 203 25.09 -8.15 16.67
CA GLN A 203 25.51 -9.51 16.34
C GLN A 203 24.66 -10.57 17.08
N SER A 204 23.35 -10.59 16.83
CA SER A 204 22.43 -11.57 17.43
C SER A 204 21.45 -12.15 16.41
N TRP A 205 21.17 -13.46 16.55
CA TRP A 205 20.13 -14.14 15.79
C TRP A 205 18.73 -13.57 16.04
N TRP A 206 18.49 -13.05 17.24
CA TRP A 206 17.21 -12.41 17.57
C TRP A 206 17.00 -11.11 16.83
N LEU A 207 18.07 -10.35 16.58
CA LEU A 207 17.98 -9.16 15.73
C LEU A 207 17.54 -9.54 14.31
N VAL A 208 18.10 -10.64 13.77
CA VAL A 208 17.77 -11.07 12.42
C VAL A 208 16.29 -11.40 12.29
N ILE A 209 15.75 -12.12 13.26
CA ILE A 209 14.33 -12.48 13.35
C ILE A 209 13.47 -11.22 13.56
N HIS A 210 13.85 -10.35 14.50
CA HIS A 210 13.12 -9.11 14.83
C HIS A 210 13.02 -8.18 13.62
N VAL A 211 14.14 -7.86 12.98
CA VAL A 211 14.21 -6.92 11.85
C VAL A 211 13.49 -7.48 10.63
N SER A 212 13.68 -8.76 10.29
CA SER A 212 13.01 -9.36 9.13
C SER A 212 11.48 -9.29 9.25
N ILE A 213 10.93 -9.60 10.42
CA ILE A 213 9.48 -9.56 10.66
C ILE A 213 8.98 -8.12 10.75
N ALA A 214 9.76 -7.20 11.34
CA ALA A 214 9.45 -5.77 11.39
C ALA A 214 9.33 -5.16 9.99
N VAL A 215 10.27 -5.48 9.11
CA VAL A 215 10.29 -4.99 7.74
C VAL A 215 9.16 -5.62 6.92
N ALA A 216 8.87 -6.92 7.11
CA ALA A 216 7.72 -7.57 6.49
C ALA A 216 6.39 -6.93 6.90
N ALA A 217 6.20 -6.67 8.20
CA ALA A 217 5.03 -5.96 8.73
C ALA A 217 4.91 -4.55 8.13
N SER A 218 6.02 -3.81 8.07
CA SER A 218 6.07 -2.48 7.47
C SER A 218 5.65 -2.50 5.99
N GLY A 219 6.11 -3.49 5.22
CA GLY A 219 5.71 -3.65 3.81
C GLY A 219 4.21 -3.94 3.64
N ILE A 220 3.62 -4.74 4.53
CA ILE A 220 2.16 -4.94 4.54
C ILE A 220 1.46 -3.62 4.86
N PHE A 221 1.92 -2.89 5.88
CA PHE A 221 1.35 -1.60 6.27
C PHE A 221 1.45 -0.55 5.15
N THR A 222 2.54 -0.54 4.37
CA THR A 222 2.68 0.29 3.18
C THR A 222 1.56 0.05 2.17
N ILE A 223 1.24 -1.21 1.87
CA ILE A 223 0.19 -1.55 0.91
C ILE A 223 -1.18 -1.12 1.47
N THR A 224 -1.44 -1.38 2.75
CA THR A 224 -2.70 -0.96 3.41
C THR A 224 -2.86 0.55 3.50
N PHE A 225 -1.77 1.29 3.68
CA PHE A 225 -1.74 2.75 3.60
C PHE A 225 -2.12 3.23 2.21
N ALA A 226 -1.53 2.64 1.16
CA ALA A 226 -1.87 2.96 -0.22
C ALA A 226 -3.37 2.72 -0.50
N MET A 227 -3.90 1.58 -0.05
CA MET A 227 -5.33 1.28 -0.16
C MET A 227 -6.20 2.23 0.65
N ALA A 228 -5.78 2.66 1.84
CA ALA A 228 -6.53 3.60 2.67
C ALA A 228 -6.61 5.01 2.03
N VAL A 229 -5.52 5.47 1.42
CA VAL A 229 -5.51 6.72 0.64
C VAL A 229 -6.47 6.61 -0.54
N LEU A 230 -6.38 5.53 -1.32
CA LEU A 230 -7.29 5.28 -2.44
C LEU A 230 -8.75 5.12 -1.99
N GLN A 231 -8.99 4.51 -0.83
CA GLN A 231 -10.32 4.37 -0.24
C GLN A 231 -10.95 5.73 0.04
N LEU A 232 -10.20 6.70 0.57
CA LEU A 232 -10.71 8.05 0.82
C LEU A 232 -11.05 8.79 -0.49
N LEU A 233 -10.18 8.68 -1.49
CA LEU A 233 -10.41 9.25 -2.81
C LEU A 233 -11.65 8.61 -3.48
N GLN A 234 -11.77 7.29 -3.39
CA GLN A 234 -12.89 6.55 -3.93
C GLN A 234 -14.19 6.86 -3.21
N ALA A 235 -14.18 6.93 -1.88
CA ALA A 235 -15.37 7.27 -1.09
C ALA A 235 -15.87 8.68 -1.46
N ARG A 236 -14.97 9.65 -1.68
CA ARG A 236 -15.36 10.99 -2.17
C ARG A 236 -15.98 10.92 -3.56
N ARG A 237 -15.42 10.11 -4.47
CA ARG A 237 -15.94 9.93 -5.83
C ARG A 237 -17.32 9.28 -5.83
N GLU A 238 -17.51 8.24 -5.03
CA GLU A 238 -18.79 7.55 -4.87
C GLU A 238 -19.88 8.51 -4.36
N GLN A 239 -19.56 9.42 -3.42
CA GLN A 239 -20.52 10.43 -2.96
C GLN A 239 -20.94 11.41 -4.07
N ILE A 240 -20.02 11.83 -4.94
CA ILE A 240 -20.31 12.73 -6.08
C ILE A 240 -21.23 12.06 -7.10
N ILE A 241 -20.98 10.77 -7.41
CA ILE A 241 -21.85 10.00 -8.30
C ILE A 241 -23.26 9.89 -7.71
N LEU A 242 -23.36 9.63 -6.40
CA LEU A 242 -24.65 9.51 -5.71
C LEU A 242 -25.41 10.82 -5.61
N SER A 243 -24.74 11.98 -5.68
CA SER A 243 -25.39 13.29 -5.78
C SER A 243 -25.85 13.64 -7.20
N GLY A 244 -25.61 12.76 -8.17
CA GLY A 244 -25.97 12.98 -9.58
C GLY A 244 -24.98 13.89 -10.33
N GLU A 245 -23.83 14.21 -9.73
CA GLU A 245 -22.79 15.00 -10.36
C GLU A 245 -21.79 14.10 -11.11
N ARG A 246 -21.15 14.65 -12.14
CA ARG A 246 -20.09 13.93 -12.87
C ARG A 246 -18.80 13.94 -12.05
N PRO A 247 -18.28 12.78 -11.60
CA PRO A 247 -17.05 12.74 -10.83
C PRO A 247 -15.83 13.13 -11.67
N GLY A 248 -14.92 13.90 -11.07
CA GLY A 248 -13.56 14.07 -11.61
C GLY A 248 -12.68 12.83 -11.36
N ALA A 249 -11.41 12.90 -11.81
CA ALA A 249 -10.38 11.88 -11.57
C ALA A 249 -10.78 10.47 -12.08
N GLU A 250 -11.05 10.37 -13.38
CA GLU A 250 -11.44 9.14 -14.10
C GLU A 250 -10.55 7.91 -13.82
N PHE A 251 -9.28 8.10 -13.46
CA PHE A 251 -8.41 6.98 -13.07
C PHE A 251 -8.96 6.17 -11.89
N LEU A 252 -9.75 6.80 -11.02
CA LEU A 252 -10.43 6.15 -9.90
C LEU A 252 -11.54 5.19 -10.35
N ALA A 253 -11.96 5.21 -11.62
CA ALA A 253 -12.88 4.20 -12.17
C ALA A 253 -12.27 2.80 -12.17
N MET A 254 -10.94 2.72 -12.25
CA MET A 254 -10.20 1.47 -12.18
C MET A 254 -9.98 1.02 -10.76
N VAL A 255 -10.15 1.92 -9.80
CA VAL A 255 -9.99 1.56 -8.41
C VAL A 255 -11.26 0.84 -7.95
N PRO A 256 -11.14 -0.30 -7.25
CA PRO A 256 -12.28 -0.99 -6.65
C PRO A 256 -13.07 -0.07 -5.71
N SER A 257 -14.30 -0.46 -5.39
CA SER A 257 -15.13 0.30 -4.45
C SER A 257 -14.42 0.59 -3.12
N SER A 258 -14.79 1.70 -2.48
CA SER A 258 -14.22 2.09 -1.18
C SER A 258 -14.39 0.97 -0.13
N GLN A 259 -15.50 0.24 -0.20
CA GLN A 259 -15.78 -0.90 0.68
C GLN A 259 -14.88 -2.11 0.39
N ALA A 260 -14.56 -2.40 -0.87
CA ALA A 260 -13.64 -3.48 -1.23
C ALA A 260 -12.22 -3.19 -0.74
N LEU A 261 -11.74 -1.96 -0.94
CA LEU A 261 -10.46 -1.49 -0.41
C LEU A 261 -10.41 -1.58 1.12
N GLU A 262 -11.46 -1.15 1.81
CA GLU A 262 -11.55 -1.23 3.26
C GLU A 262 -11.46 -2.67 3.77
N ASN A 263 -12.19 -3.61 3.13
CA ASN A 263 -12.23 -5.01 3.55
C ASN A 263 -10.89 -5.71 3.33
N LEU A 264 -10.22 -5.46 2.19
CA LEU A 264 -8.89 -6.01 1.94
C LEU A 264 -7.86 -5.40 2.89
N SER A 265 -7.89 -4.07 3.07
CA SER A 265 -7.00 -3.35 3.97
C SER A 265 -7.12 -3.87 5.41
N PHE A 266 -8.33 -4.12 5.90
CA PHE A 266 -8.53 -4.71 7.22
C PHE A 266 -7.89 -6.09 7.36
N ARG A 267 -8.07 -6.98 6.38
CA ARG A 267 -7.48 -8.34 6.41
C ARG A 267 -5.95 -8.31 6.39
N LEU A 268 -5.37 -7.44 5.57
CA LEU A 268 -3.91 -7.28 5.49
C LEU A 268 -3.36 -6.62 6.76
N ASN A 269 -4.05 -5.60 7.30
CA ASN A 269 -3.68 -4.97 8.56
C ASN A 269 -3.73 -5.96 9.73
N ALA A 270 -4.63 -6.93 9.74
CA ALA A 270 -4.65 -7.98 10.76
C ALA A 270 -3.38 -8.86 10.70
N VAL A 271 -2.91 -9.21 9.50
CA VAL A 271 -1.63 -9.93 9.31
C VAL A 271 -0.45 -9.05 9.73
N GLY A 272 -0.43 -7.79 9.30
CA GLY A 272 0.61 -6.84 9.68
C GLY A 272 0.68 -6.60 11.19
N PHE A 273 -0.47 -6.52 11.85
CA PHE A 273 -0.57 -6.37 13.31
C PHE A 273 -0.04 -7.61 14.05
N ALA A 274 -0.32 -8.81 13.57
CA ALA A 274 0.24 -10.03 14.13
C ALA A 274 1.78 -10.04 14.02
N PHE A 275 2.31 -9.64 12.86
CA PHE A 275 3.76 -9.53 12.66
C PHE A 275 4.37 -8.44 13.55
N TRP A 276 3.74 -7.27 13.66
CA TRP A 276 4.22 -6.18 14.52
C TRP A 276 4.18 -6.55 16.01
N THR A 277 3.18 -7.32 16.44
CA THR A 277 3.11 -7.87 17.81
C THR A 277 4.30 -8.78 18.08
N PHE A 278 4.63 -9.66 17.12
CA PHE A 278 5.82 -10.49 17.22
C PHE A 278 7.10 -9.65 17.20
N THR A 279 7.18 -8.62 16.35
CA THR A 279 8.30 -7.67 16.33
C THR A 279 8.53 -7.05 17.71
N LEU A 280 7.47 -6.59 18.39
CA LEU A 280 7.58 -6.00 19.72
C LEU A 280 8.13 -7.01 20.75
N ALA A 281 7.62 -8.25 20.74
CA ALA A 281 8.09 -9.32 21.63
C ALA A 281 9.55 -9.74 21.35
N ALA A 282 9.89 -9.99 20.08
CA ALA A 282 11.24 -10.35 19.66
C ALA A 282 12.24 -9.21 19.92
N GLY A 283 11.79 -7.95 19.80
CA GLY A 283 12.59 -6.77 20.10
C GLY A 283 12.97 -6.72 21.59
N ALA A 284 12.02 -6.98 22.48
CA ALA A 284 12.29 -7.04 23.91
C ALA A 284 13.29 -8.15 24.28
N ILE A 285 13.19 -9.34 23.67
CA ILE A 285 14.14 -10.44 23.90
C ILE A 285 15.54 -10.05 23.43
N TRP A 286 15.67 -9.45 22.26
CA TRP A 286 16.96 -8.98 21.77
C TRP A 286 17.54 -7.84 22.63
N ALA A 287 16.70 -6.93 23.15
CA ALA A 287 17.13 -5.87 24.06
C ALA A 287 17.76 -6.43 25.35
N GLU A 288 17.23 -7.53 25.88
CA GLU A 288 17.81 -8.21 27.05
C GLU A 288 19.20 -8.76 26.75
N GLN A 289 19.39 -9.36 25.58
CA GLN A 289 20.71 -9.86 25.17
C GLN A 289 21.72 -8.74 24.91
N ALA A 290 21.28 -7.62 24.37
CA ALA A 290 22.14 -6.51 24.00
C ALA A 290 22.54 -5.63 25.20
N TRP A 291 21.62 -5.40 26.14
CA TRP A 291 21.79 -4.44 27.23
C TRP A 291 21.40 -4.95 28.62
N GLY A 292 21.06 -6.23 28.77
CA GLY A 292 20.73 -6.84 30.06
C GLY A 292 19.33 -6.52 30.59
N ARG A 293 18.44 -5.94 29.76
CA ARG A 293 17.04 -5.65 30.14
C ARG A 293 16.08 -5.75 28.95
N TYR A 294 14.86 -6.23 29.19
CA TYR A 294 13.82 -6.40 28.15
C TYR A 294 13.24 -5.08 27.61
N TRP A 295 13.26 -4.02 28.41
CA TRP A 295 12.68 -2.72 28.07
C TRP A 295 13.37 -1.61 28.83
N GLY A 296 13.65 -0.50 28.17
CA GLY A 296 14.30 0.70 28.72
C GLY A 296 13.58 2.02 28.51
N TRP A 297 12.38 2.02 27.92
CA TRP A 297 11.63 3.24 27.61
C TRP A 297 12.39 4.21 26.70
N ASP A 298 13.25 3.67 25.84
CA ASP A 298 13.93 4.52 24.87
C ASP A 298 12.95 4.96 23.77
N THR A 299 13.31 6.01 23.02
CA THR A 299 12.39 6.61 22.04
C THR A 299 11.89 5.58 21.03
N LYS A 300 12.75 4.65 20.60
CA LYS A 300 12.40 3.64 19.59
C LYS A 300 11.47 2.56 20.14
N GLU A 301 11.74 2.04 21.33
CA GLU A 301 10.85 1.16 22.07
C GLU A 301 9.47 1.82 22.25
N VAL A 302 9.43 3.06 22.75
CA VAL A 302 8.17 3.81 22.94
C VAL A 302 7.40 3.95 21.64
N TRP A 303 8.04 4.33 20.53
CA TRP A 303 7.36 4.51 19.26
C TRP A 303 6.91 3.18 18.64
N THR A 304 7.65 2.08 18.81
CA THR A 304 7.18 0.75 18.40
C THR A 304 5.92 0.33 19.16
N PHE A 305 5.83 0.69 20.44
CA PHE A 305 4.63 0.51 21.26
C PHE A 305 3.48 1.43 20.82
N VAL A 306 3.74 2.71 20.52
CA VAL A 306 2.74 3.65 19.98
C VAL A 306 2.14 3.11 18.67
N ILE A 307 2.97 2.62 17.75
CA ILE A 307 2.50 1.99 16.50
C ILE A 307 1.60 0.79 16.82
N TRP A 308 2.01 -0.06 17.77
CA TRP A 308 1.21 -1.20 18.19
C TRP A 308 -0.16 -0.76 18.76
N VAL A 309 -0.20 0.27 19.62
CA VAL A 309 -1.44 0.82 20.18
C VAL A 309 -2.36 1.39 19.10
N VAL A 310 -1.82 2.14 18.13
CA VAL A 310 -2.62 2.72 17.04
C VAL A 310 -3.23 1.61 16.17
N TYR A 311 -2.46 0.57 15.82
CA TYR A 311 -3.00 -0.55 15.06
C TYR A 311 -3.94 -1.45 15.87
N ALA A 312 -3.71 -1.61 17.18
CA ALA A 312 -4.63 -2.29 18.08
C ALA A 312 -5.96 -1.52 18.17
N ALA A 313 -5.91 -0.19 18.27
CA ALA A 313 -7.09 0.67 18.23
C ALA A 313 -7.81 0.58 16.88
N TYR A 314 -7.10 0.51 15.76
CA TYR A 314 -7.67 0.27 14.44
C TYR A 314 -8.39 -1.09 14.36
N MET A 315 -7.76 -2.17 14.83
CA MET A 315 -8.35 -3.51 14.89
C MET A 315 -9.60 -3.53 15.77
N HIS A 316 -9.51 -2.93 16.96
CA HIS A 316 -10.62 -2.84 17.91
C HIS A 316 -11.78 -2.03 17.34
N ALA A 317 -11.50 -0.84 16.80
CA ALA A 317 -12.50 0.02 16.18
C ALA A 317 -13.25 -0.71 15.07
N ARG A 318 -12.54 -1.43 14.20
CA ARG A 318 -13.15 -2.22 13.11
C ARG A 318 -13.91 -3.46 13.58
N ALA A 319 -13.52 -4.05 14.71
CA ALA A 319 -14.27 -5.15 15.33
C ALA A 319 -15.54 -4.66 16.07
N THR A 320 -15.52 -3.43 16.58
CA THR A 320 -16.68 -2.79 17.23
C THR A 320 -17.64 -2.14 16.23
N ARG A 321 -18.95 -2.15 16.53
CA ARG A 321 -19.96 -1.53 15.67
C ARG A 321 -19.75 -0.01 15.60
N GLY A 322 -19.56 0.54 14.39
CA GLY A 322 -19.67 1.99 14.13
C GLY A 322 -18.44 2.69 13.52
N TRP A 323 -17.30 2.00 13.39
CA TRP A 323 -16.08 2.56 12.77
C TRP A 323 -15.76 1.91 11.43
N THR A 324 -16.54 2.25 10.41
CA THR A 324 -16.36 1.82 9.02
C THR A 324 -16.22 3.02 8.08
N GLY A 325 -15.76 2.82 6.85
CA GLY A 325 -15.58 3.86 5.84
C GLY A 325 -14.42 4.83 6.16
N ASN A 326 -14.62 6.12 5.94
CA ASN A 326 -13.52 7.11 5.97
C ASN A 326 -12.77 7.18 7.30
N ARG A 327 -13.45 6.91 8.43
CA ARG A 327 -12.81 6.93 9.76
C ARG A 327 -11.76 5.84 9.93
N SER A 328 -12.04 4.63 9.42
CA SER A 328 -11.10 3.51 9.49
C SER A 328 -9.89 3.74 8.59
N ALA A 329 -10.09 4.35 7.41
CA ALA A 329 -9.00 4.73 6.51
C ALA A 329 -8.02 5.71 7.18
N TRP A 330 -8.52 6.73 7.88
CA TRP A 330 -7.67 7.67 8.61
C TRP A 330 -6.85 7.02 9.72
N LEU A 331 -7.41 6.06 10.47
CA LEU A 331 -6.66 5.30 11.47
C LEU A 331 -5.52 4.50 10.83
N SER A 332 -5.76 3.85 9.68
CA SER A 332 -4.70 3.13 8.95
C SER A 332 -3.62 4.08 8.43
N ILE A 333 -4.00 5.29 7.99
CA ILE A 333 -3.07 6.33 7.55
C ILE A 333 -2.19 6.79 8.70
N VAL A 334 -2.79 7.14 9.84
CA VAL A 334 -2.07 7.58 11.05
C VAL A 334 -1.13 6.47 11.54
N GLY A 335 -1.57 5.22 11.57
CA GLY A 335 -0.74 4.08 11.95
C GLY A 335 0.53 3.97 11.09
N TYR A 336 0.40 4.10 9.77
CA TYR A 336 1.56 4.06 8.88
C TYR A 336 2.44 5.31 8.98
N LEU A 337 1.86 6.49 9.22
CA LEU A 337 2.64 7.70 9.51
C LEU A 337 3.47 7.55 10.79
N CYS A 338 2.96 6.86 11.81
CA CYS A 338 3.75 6.50 13.00
C CYS A 338 4.92 5.55 12.64
N VAL A 339 4.72 4.59 11.73
CA VAL A 339 5.79 3.72 11.22
C VAL A 339 6.87 4.54 10.51
N ILE A 340 6.49 5.46 9.61
CA ILE A 340 7.43 6.37 8.93
C ILE A 340 8.18 7.23 9.95
N PHE A 341 7.47 7.81 10.93
CA PHE A 341 8.08 8.64 11.96
C PHE A 341 9.11 7.86 12.79
N ASN A 342 8.78 6.64 13.22
CA ASN A 342 9.70 5.77 13.93
C ASN A 342 10.90 5.36 13.07
N PHE A 343 10.67 5.08 11.78
CA PHE A 343 11.75 4.68 10.88
C PHE A 343 12.70 5.83 10.53
N THR A 344 12.18 7.05 10.39
CA THR A 344 12.96 8.22 9.94
C THR A 344 13.38 9.07 11.13
N VAL A 345 12.44 9.82 11.70
CA VAL A 345 12.69 10.83 12.74
C VAL A 345 13.30 10.21 13.99
N VAL A 346 12.78 9.08 14.48
CA VAL A 346 13.33 8.45 15.69
C VAL A 346 14.76 7.94 15.46
N ASN A 347 15.06 7.43 14.26
CA ASN A 347 16.41 6.98 13.94
C ASN A 347 17.38 8.13 13.65
N THR A 348 16.94 9.32 13.22
CA THR A 348 17.89 10.40 12.83
C THR A 348 17.98 11.55 13.83
N VAL A 349 16.90 11.83 14.57
CA VAL A 349 16.80 13.03 15.41
C VAL A 349 16.99 12.71 16.90
N PHE A 350 16.53 11.54 17.34
CA PHE A 350 16.54 11.21 18.77
C PHE A 350 17.75 10.34 19.13
N PRO A 351 18.54 10.71 20.16
CA PRO A 351 19.57 9.85 20.68
C PRO A 351 18.92 8.67 21.42
N GLY A 352 19.46 7.46 21.24
CA GLY A 352 18.95 6.25 21.88
C GLY A 352 19.80 5.03 21.55
N LEU A 353 19.74 4.01 22.41
CA LEU A 353 20.50 2.76 22.25
C LEU A 353 20.12 1.99 20.97
N HIS A 354 18.91 2.25 20.45
CA HIS A 354 18.39 1.68 19.21
C HIS A 354 18.53 2.60 17.99
N SER A 355 19.17 3.77 18.14
CA SER A 355 19.41 4.65 17.00
C SER A 355 20.50 4.05 16.14
N TYR A 356 20.09 3.50 14.98
CA TYR A 356 20.99 2.93 13.98
C TYR A 356 21.24 3.91 12.83
N SER A 357 21.22 5.20 13.16
CA SER A 357 21.41 6.29 12.23
C SER A 357 22.67 6.06 11.39
N GLY A 358 23.75 5.59 12.03
CA GLY A 358 25.06 5.41 11.41
C GLY A 358 25.62 6.72 10.85
N VAL A 359 25.02 7.86 11.23
CA VAL A 359 25.43 9.23 10.91
C VAL A 359 26.09 9.89 12.11
#